data_AF-A0A9R1XIS8-F1
#
_entry.id   AF-A0A9R1XIS8-F1
#
_cell.length_a   1.000
_cell.length_b   1.000
_cell.length_c   1.000
_cell.angle_alpha   90.00
_cell.angle_beta   90.00
_cell.angle_gamma   90.00
#
_symmetry.space_group_name_H-M   'P 1'
#
loop_
_entity.id
_entity.type
_entity.pdbx_description
1 polymer ?
#
loop_
_entity_poly.entity_id
_entity_poly.type
_entity_poly.pdbx_seq_one_letter_code
_entity_poly.pdbx_strand_id
1 'polypeptide(L)'
;MQNQLEPPFPRGSLILQSKICLHSSPLCKAIPQYRRRTTTMSTAPAHTLNLCGVLSEAKRIVNAHSRHFLALSVIFLLPLSFSLIIFPTLQLSLTRSYVVSTKFFVVDPPDLRQNLTIHLLYSVFVYIFFLGAIATITYSTYHGFYGRPVKFFPAMKSLIFSFFPLVSTTIAAQLILSLVSLTFLLLFLVIIKMGENLGFVIDYDSNYFMTSFVLMGAALAFSLIYFQVNWSLACVVVVAESKWGFEPLWRSSYLVKGMRSVSLSLLLLFGILIGFWVWMNSNDVMHFDAVDGWKSWPFGLQVVIGTSLLTVLLLQNTAANTVLYMYCKALHGELAIEIVEEFAREYVSLPFDDGKIPHVVSVVPA
;
A
#
# COMPACT_ATOMS: atom_id res chain seq x y z
N MET A 1 -30.33 33.88 -51.50
CA MET A 1 -30.01 32.45 -51.71
C MET A 1 -31.15 31.62 -51.12
N GLN A 2 -31.42 30.44 -51.68
CA GLN A 2 -32.69 29.70 -51.55
C GLN A 2 -32.97 29.05 -50.18
N ASN A 3 -34.25 29.11 -49.76
CA ASN A 3 -35.20 28.01 -49.47
C ASN A 3 -34.67 26.64 -48.97
N GLN A 4 -35.38 25.84 -48.14
CA GLN A 4 -36.55 25.95 -47.23
C GLN A 4 -36.79 24.53 -46.62
N LEU A 5 -37.71 24.40 -45.64
CA LEU A 5 -38.35 23.17 -45.08
C LEU A 5 -37.57 22.20 -44.14
N GLU A 6 -38.08 22.12 -42.91
CA GLU A 6 -38.22 20.95 -42.00
C GLU A 6 -39.41 20.02 -42.44
N PRO A 7 -39.87 18.98 -41.68
CA PRO A 7 -39.28 18.04 -40.69
C PRO A 7 -39.47 16.57 -41.25
N PRO A 8 -39.93 15.47 -40.56
CA PRO A 8 -40.00 15.10 -39.13
C PRO A 8 -39.50 13.67 -38.77
N PHE A 9 -39.58 13.35 -37.47
CA PHE A 9 -39.45 12.01 -36.84
C PHE A 9 -40.74 11.15 -36.97
N PRO A 10 -40.68 9.81 -36.80
CA PRO A 10 -41.07 9.23 -35.49
C PRO A 10 -40.32 7.96 -35.03
N ARG A 11 -40.63 7.52 -33.80
CA ARG A 11 -40.05 6.37 -33.08
C ARG A 11 -40.50 5.00 -33.64
N GLY A 12 -39.66 3.98 -33.47
CA GLY A 12 -40.07 2.57 -33.58
C GLY A 12 -39.12 1.63 -32.83
N SER A 13 -39.60 1.01 -31.74
CA SER A 13 -38.89 -0.07 -31.04
C SER A 13 -39.30 -1.40 -31.67
N LEU A 14 -38.37 -2.32 -31.95
CA LEU A 14 -38.71 -3.75 -32.03
C LEU A 14 -37.52 -4.69 -31.79
N ILE A 15 -37.82 -5.71 -31.01
CA ILE A 15 -36.96 -6.84 -30.65
C ILE A 15 -37.02 -7.89 -31.77
N LEU A 16 -35.87 -8.46 -32.17
CA LEU A 16 -35.81 -9.73 -32.89
C LEU A 16 -34.54 -10.50 -32.45
N GLN A 17 -34.62 -11.31 -31.39
CA GLN A 17 -34.86 -12.75 -31.48
C GLN A 17 -33.95 -13.48 -32.49
N SER A 18 -32.84 -14.01 -31.95
CA SER A 18 -31.94 -14.95 -32.62
C SER A 18 -32.72 -16.20 -33.07
N LYS A 19 -32.53 -16.60 -34.33
CA LYS A 19 -33.22 -17.75 -34.94
C LYS A 19 -32.21 -18.63 -35.66
N ILE A 20 -31.55 -19.52 -34.93
CA ILE A 20 -30.72 -20.59 -35.49
C ILE A 20 -31.19 -21.93 -34.92
N CYS A 21 -32.03 -22.62 -35.70
CA CYS A 21 -32.34 -24.02 -35.45
C CYS A 21 -31.19 -24.92 -35.87
N LEU A 22 -30.80 -25.80 -34.96
CA LEU A 22 -30.54 -27.23 -35.21
C LEU A 22 -30.59 -27.68 -36.67
N HIS A 23 -29.46 -28.17 -37.19
CA HIS A 23 -29.50 -29.37 -38.03
C HIS A 23 -28.44 -30.37 -37.59
N SER A 24 -28.92 -31.53 -37.16
CA SER A 24 -28.14 -32.70 -36.77
C SER A 24 -27.66 -33.50 -37.98
N SER A 25 -26.44 -34.02 -37.93
CA SER A 25 -26.14 -35.42 -38.31
C SER A 25 -24.78 -35.88 -37.77
N PRO A 26 -24.58 -37.19 -37.51
CA PRO A 26 -23.43 -37.68 -36.75
C PRO A 26 -22.42 -38.45 -37.60
N LEU A 27 -21.13 -38.38 -37.27
CA LEU A 27 -20.23 -39.51 -37.53
C LEU A 27 -19.04 -39.57 -36.55
N CYS A 28 -18.61 -40.79 -36.25
CA CYS A 28 -17.76 -41.13 -35.13
C CYS A 28 -16.28 -41.24 -35.51
N LYS A 29 -15.37 -40.76 -34.66
CA LYS A 29 -14.12 -41.45 -34.29
C LYS A 29 -13.42 -40.80 -33.08
N ALA A 30 -12.74 -41.62 -32.28
CA ALA A 30 -12.12 -41.25 -31.01
C ALA A 30 -10.61 -40.90 -31.15
N ILE A 31 -9.93 -40.74 -29.99
CA ILE A 31 -8.47 -40.54 -29.76
C ILE A 31 -8.05 -39.06 -29.63
N PRO A 32 -7.27 -38.64 -28.60
CA PRO A 32 -7.21 -39.12 -27.21
C PRO A 32 -7.41 -37.99 -26.17
N GLN A 33 -7.78 -38.36 -24.93
CA GLN A 33 -7.79 -37.42 -23.79
C GLN A 33 -6.36 -37.07 -23.34
N TYR A 34 -5.75 -36.03 -23.94
CA TYR A 34 -4.56 -35.42 -23.35
C TYR A 34 -4.97 -34.70 -22.07
N ARG A 35 -4.60 -35.26 -20.91
CA ARG A 35 -4.84 -34.71 -19.57
C ARG A 35 -4.04 -33.42 -19.35
N ARG A 36 -4.43 -32.34 -20.03
CA ARG A 36 -4.05 -30.98 -19.63
C ARG A 36 -4.86 -30.67 -18.38
N ARG A 37 -4.19 -30.47 -17.25
CA ARG A 37 -4.81 -30.03 -15.99
C ARG A 37 -5.27 -28.58 -16.17
N THR A 38 -6.41 -28.38 -16.83
CA THR A 38 -7.18 -27.15 -16.73
C THR A 38 -7.56 -26.99 -15.27
N THR A 39 -6.79 -26.18 -14.55
CA THR A 39 -7.30 -25.49 -13.38
C THR A 39 -8.49 -24.70 -13.89
N THR A 40 -9.70 -25.21 -13.66
CA THR A 40 -10.93 -24.49 -13.91
C THR A 40 -10.86 -23.25 -13.04
N MET A 41 -10.50 -22.12 -13.66
CA MET A 41 -10.62 -20.81 -13.03
C MET A 41 -12.11 -20.63 -12.83
N SER A 42 -12.56 -20.95 -11.62
CA SER A 42 -13.96 -20.85 -11.25
C SER A 42 -14.33 -19.38 -11.42
N THR A 43 -15.13 -19.10 -12.45
CA THR A 43 -15.86 -17.85 -12.62
C THR A 43 -16.93 -17.79 -11.54
N ALA A 44 -16.46 -17.63 -10.31
CA ALA A 44 -17.30 -17.26 -9.19
C ALA A 44 -17.98 -15.92 -9.54
N PRO A 45 -19.26 -15.74 -9.21
CA PRO A 45 -19.96 -14.49 -9.46
C PRO A 45 -19.30 -13.34 -8.70
N ALA A 46 -19.62 -12.10 -9.09
CA ALA A 46 -19.11 -10.86 -8.49
C ALA A 46 -19.66 -10.60 -7.07
N HIS A 47 -19.53 -11.58 -6.17
CA HIS A 47 -19.81 -11.46 -4.75
C HIS A 47 -18.56 -11.01 -4.01
N THR A 48 -18.62 -9.78 -3.48
CA THR A 48 -17.89 -9.30 -2.29
C THR A 48 -16.50 -9.92 -2.07
N LEU A 49 -15.48 -9.27 -2.62
CA LEU A 49 -14.07 -9.55 -2.34
C LEU A 49 -13.79 -9.41 -0.84
N ASN A 50 -13.77 -10.55 -0.14
CA ASN A 50 -13.54 -10.60 1.30
C ASN A 50 -12.06 -10.37 1.62
N LEU A 51 -11.77 -9.71 2.76
CA LEU A 51 -10.40 -9.45 3.22
C LEU A 51 -9.55 -10.72 3.29
N CYS A 52 -10.14 -11.85 3.69
CA CYS A 52 -9.45 -13.14 3.70
C CYS A 52 -8.97 -13.56 2.30
N GLY A 53 -9.67 -13.21 1.23
CA GLY A 53 -9.25 -13.45 -0.16
C GLY A 53 -7.95 -12.70 -0.46
N VAL A 54 -7.95 -11.38 -0.26
CA VAL A 54 -6.78 -10.51 -0.45
C VAL A 54 -5.58 -11.00 0.38
N LEU A 55 -5.80 -11.32 1.65
CA LEU A 55 -4.74 -11.79 2.55
C LEU A 55 -4.22 -13.20 2.18
N SER A 56 -5.11 -14.11 1.76
CA SER A 56 -4.72 -15.45 1.30
C SER A 56 -3.90 -15.40 0.02
N GLU A 57 -4.24 -14.48 -0.89
CA GLU A 57 -3.54 -14.30 -2.16
C GLU A 57 -2.18 -13.62 -1.95
N ALA A 58 -2.09 -12.59 -1.12
CA ALA A 58 -0.81 -12.00 -0.69
C ALA A 58 0.11 -13.04 -0.05
N LYS A 59 -0.42 -13.87 0.87
CA LYS A 59 0.31 -14.97 1.50
C LYS A 59 0.76 -16.03 0.47
N ARG A 60 -0.07 -16.32 -0.54
CA ARG A 60 0.24 -17.26 -1.63
C ARG A 60 1.42 -16.77 -2.47
N ILE A 61 1.39 -15.51 -2.92
CA ILE A 61 2.46 -14.90 -3.73
C ILE A 61 3.77 -14.82 -2.94
N VAL A 62 3.71 -14.36 -1.69
CA VAL A 62 4.89 -14.29 -0.80
C VAL A 62 5.49 -15.67 -0.56
N ASN A 63 4.68 -16.71 -0.33
CA ASN A 63 5.18 -18.07 -0.14
C ASN A 63 5.79 -18.67 -1.43
N ALA A 64 5.17 -18.44 -2.58
CA ALA A 64 5.62 -18.96 -3.88
C ALA A 64 7.04 -18.46 -4.24
N HIS A 65 7.37 -17.21 -3.89
CA HIS A 65 8.70 -16.63 -4.10
C HIS A 65 9.42 -16.30 -2.78
N SER A 66 9.18 -17.11 -1.74
CA SER A 66 9.63 -16.89 -0.35
C SER A 66 11.11 -16.53 -0.21
N ARG A 67 12.03 -17.19 -0.93
CA ARG A 67 13.47 -16.87 -0.89
C ARG A 67 13.79 -15.44 -1.34
N HIS A 68 13.05 -14.92 -2.33
CA HIS A 68 13.25 -13.57 -2.87
C HIS A 68 12.66 -12.51 -1.94
N PHE A 69 11.42 -12.71 -1.46
CA PHE A 69 10.81 -11.84 -0.47
C PHE A 69 11.58 -11.84 0.87
N LEU A 70 12.15 -12.96 1.28
CA LEU A 70 13.03 -13.04 2.46
C LEU A 70 14.31 -12.24 2.25
N ALA A 71 14.96 -12.34 1.08
CA ALA A 71 16.14 -11.53 0.76
C ALA A 71 15.84 -10.02 0.78
N LEU A 72 14.73 -9.59 0.17
CA LEU A 72 14.26 -8.20 0.25
C LEU A 72 13.95 -7.76 1.69
N SER A 73 13.34 -8.65 2.48
CA SER A 73 13.02 -8.37 3.88
C SER A 73 14.28 -8.20 4.73
N VAL A 74 15.29 -9.06 4.56
CA VAL A 74 16.59 -8.94 5.25
C VAL A 74 17.35 -7.67 4.85
N ILE A 75 17.22 -7.22 3.60
CA ILE A 75 17.94 -6.03 3.11
C ILE A 75 17.25 -4.73 3.52
N PHE A 76 15.92 -4.65 3.46
CA PHE A 76 15.18 -3.39 3.69
C PHE A 76 14.34 -3.36 4.97
N LEU A 77 13.56 -4.42 5.25
CA LEU A 77 12.63 -4.44 6.38
C LEU A 77 13.29 -4.78 7.72
N LEU A 78 14.34 -5.58 7.73
CA LEU A 78 15.05 -5.98 8.94
C LEU A 78 15.82 -4.78 9.56
N PRO A 79 16.61 -3.98 8.82
CA PRO A 79 17.23 -2.77 9.37
C PRO A 79 16.19 -1.76 9.85
N LEU A 80 15.09 -1.60 9.10
CA LEU A 80 13.96 -0.74 9.47
C LEU A 80 13.31 -1.19 10.79
N SER A 81 12.99 -2.48 10.93
CA SER A 81 12.35 -3.04 12.13
C SER A 81 13.26 -2.98 13.36
N PHE A 82 14.56 -3.23 13.19
CA PHE A 82 15.58 -3.07 14.22
C PHE A 82 15.69 -1.63 14.69
N SER A 83 15.72 -0.69 13.76
CA SER A 83 15.72 0.75 14.02
C SER A 83 14.50 1.17 14.86
N LEU A 84 13.29 0.77 14.44
CA LEU A 84 12.03 1.10 15.12
C LEU A 84 11.93 0.57 16.56
N ILE A 85 12.44 -0.64 16.84
CA ILE A 85 12.35 -1.26 18.17
C ILE A 85 13.41 -0.71 19.14
N ILE A 86 14.60 -0.36 18.65
CA ILE A 86 15.70 0.11 19.49
C ILE A 86 15.65 1.62 19.74
N PHE A 87 15.01 2.39 18.86
CA PHE A 87 14.93 3.85 18.97
C PHE A 87 14.41 4.39 20.33
N PRO A 88 13.36 3.83 20.96
CA PRO A 88 12.95 4.24 22.32
C PRO A 88 14.08 4.12 23.34
N THR A 89 14.85 3.03 23.31
CA THR A 89 16.05 2.82 24.16
C THR A 89 17.11 3.89 23.91
N LEU A 90 17.42 4.17 22.64
CA LEU A 90 18.43 5.17 22.27
C LEU A 90 18.02 6.57 22.74
N GLN A 91 16.76 6.93 22.53
CA GLN A 91 16.21 8.20 23.00
C GLN A 91 16.24 8.31 24.53
N LEU A 92 15.90 7.22 25.26
CA LEU A 92 15.99 7.18 26.71
C LEU A 92 17.44 7.32 27.22
N SER A 93 18.40 6.61 26.62
CA SER A 93 19.83 6.69 26.97
C SER A 93 20.41 8.09 26.72
N LEU A 94 20.08 8.71 25.59
CA LEU A 94 20.48 10.09 25.29
C LEU A 94 19.88 11.07 26.30
N THR A 95 18.59 10.95 26.59
CA THR A 95 17.89 11.83 27.55
C THR A 95 18.44 11.66 28.97
N ARG A 96 18.68 10.43 29.44
CA ARG A 96 19.22 10.15 30.78
C ARG A 96 20.66 10.65 30.94
N SER A 97 21.48 10.50 29.90
CA SER A 97 22.85 11.05 29.89
C SER A 97 22.83 12.58 30.06
N TYR A 98 21.91 13.27 29.38
CA TYR A 98 21.72 14.70 29.51
C TYR A 98 21.26 15.13 30.93
N VAL A 99 20.32 14.40 31.55
CA VAL A 99 19.84 14.71 32.92
C VAL A 99 20.92 14.46 33.99
N VAL A 100 21.85 13.52 33.76
CA VAL A 100 23.02 13.34 34.65
C VAL A 100 24.05 14.45 34.43
N SER A 101 24.33 14.84 33.17
CA SER A 101 25.31 15.88 32.85
C SER A 101 24.87 17.29 33.28
N THR A 102 23.58 17.61 33.14
CA THR A 102 23.00 18.91 33.56
C THR A 102 23.01 19.17 35.06
N LYS A 103 23.26 18.14 35.89
CA LYS A 103 23.52 18.33 37.33
C LYS A 103 24.94 18.80 37.66
N PHE A 104 25.85 18.80 36.68
CA PHE A 104 27.27 19.10 36.92
C PHE A 104 27.83 20.28 36.12
N PHE A 105 27.22 20.70 35.00
CA PHE A 105 27.69 21.88 34.25
C PHE A 105 26.56 22.74 33.65
N VAL A 106 26.88 24.03 33.48
CA VAL A 106 26.08 24.99 32.70
C VAL A 106 25.99 24.51 31.26
N VAL A 107 24.78 24.50 30.69
CA VAL A 107 24.54 24.02 29.32
C VAL A 107 24.97 25.07 28.31
N ASP A 108 26.04 24.78 27.58
CA ASP A 108 26.41 25.51 26.37
C ASP A 108 25.43 25.19 25.20
N PRO A 109 25.27 26.08 24.22
CA PRO A 109 24.31 25.91 23.11
C PRO A 109 24.65 24.91 21.97
N PRO A 110 25.82 24.22 21.83
CA PRO A 110 26.03 23.31 20.70
C PRO A 110 25.29 21.97 20.83
N ASP A 111 24.93 21.52 22.04
CA ASP A 111 24.34 20.20 22.27
C ASP A 111 22.97 20.00 21.58
N LEU A 112 22.13 21.04 21.55
CA LEU A 112 20.82 20.97 20.90
C LEU A 112 20.95 20.73 19.38
N ARG A 113 21.98 21.32 18.74
CA ARG A 113 22.24 21.14 17.32
C ARG A 113 22.68 19.70 17.02
N GLN A 114 23.51 19.12 17.87
CA GLN A 114 23.99 17.75 17.70
C GLN A 114 22.86 16.73 17.86
N ASN A 115 22.02 16.90 18.89
CA ASN A 115 20.84 16.03 19.10
C ASN A 115 19.84 16.11 17.93
N LEU A 116 19.53 17.33 17.46
CA LEU A 116 18.67 17.52 16.28
C LEU A 116 19.27 16.86 15.03
N THR A 117 20.59 16.98 14.82
CA THR A 117 21.29 16.36 13.68
C THR A 117 21.18 14.82 13.72
N ILE A 118 21.35 14.21 14.91
CA ILE A 118 21.20 12.76 15.09
C ILE A 118 19.76 12.31 14.80
N HIS A 119 18.76 13.04 15.30
CA HIS A 119 17.35 12.72 15.07
C HIS A 119 16.94 12.88 13.60
N LEU A 120 17.43 13.92 12.91
CA LEU A 120 17.23 14.11 11.47
C LEU A 120 17.90 12.99 10.66
N LEU A 121 19.13 12.62 10.99
CA LEU A 121 19.85 11.53 10.31
C LEU A 121 19.13 10.19 10.50
N TYR A 122 18.63 9.90 11.70
CA TYR A 122 17.79 8.74 12.01
C TYR A 122 16.50 8.74 11.17
N SER A 123 15.80 9.87 11.11
CA SER A 123 14.56 10.01 10.33
C SER A 123 14.80 9.77 8.84
N VAL A 124 15.88 10.35 8.27
CA VAL A 124 16.29 10.12 6.88
C VAL A 124 16.64 8.65 6.62
N PHE A 125 17.36 8.00 7.54
CA PHE A 125 17.67 6.57 7.47
C PHE A 125 16.39 5.73 7.41
N VAL A 126 15.51 5.85 8.41
CA VAL A 126 14.23 5.13 8.48
C VAL A 126 13.39 5.34 7.23
N TYR A 127 13.30 6.58 6.75
CA TYR A 127 12.54 6.94 5.56
C TYR A 127 13.10 6.30 4.28
N ILE A 128 14.42 6.30 4.06
CA ILE A 128 15.05 5.64 2.91
C ILE A 128 14.75 4.13 2.91
N PHE A 129 14.92 3.47 4.06
CA PHE A 129 14.65 2.03 4.18
C PHE A 129 13.16 1.68 3.99
N PHE A 130 12.26 2.51 4.52
CA PHE A 130 10.81 2.36 4.32
C PHE A 130 10.39 2.50 2.85
N LEU A 131 10.86 3.54 2.16
CA LEU A 131 10.58 3.74 0.73
C LEU A 131 11.17 2.62 -0.13
N GLY A 132 12.40 2.18 0.16
CA GLY A 132 13.05 1.08 -0.54
C GLY A 132 12.33 -0.26 -0.37
N ALA A 133 11.84 -0.55 0.84
CA ALA A 133 11.00 -1.71 1.10
C ALA A 133 9.70 -1.67 0.29
N ILE A 134 8.97 -0.55 0.33
CA ILE A 134 7.71 -0.37 -0.41
C ILE A 134 7.93 -0.55 -1.91
N ALA A 135 8.93 0.11 -2.49
CA ALA A 135 9.21 0.03 -3.92
C ALA A 135 9.53 -1.42 -4.36
N THR A 136 10.46 -2.07 -3.66
CA THR A 136 10.93 -3.42 -4.05
C THR A 136 9.90 -4.52 -3.80
N ILE A 137 9.17 -4.47 -2.68
CA ILE A 137 8.12 -5.45 -2.37
C ILE A 137 6.92 -5.27 -3.30
N THR A 138 6.52 -4.03 -3.58
CA THR A 138 5.43 -3.74 -4.53
C THR A 138 5.77 -4.24 -5.93
N TYR A 139 6.94 -3.86 -6.46
CA TYR A 139 7.42 -4.32 -7.77
C TYR A 139 7.47 -5.86 -7.87
N SER A 140 7.96 -6.52 -6.82
CA SER A 140 8.07 -7.98 -6.76
C SER A 140 6.70 -8.67 -6.67
N THR A 141 5.75 -8.09 -5.92
CA THR A 141 4.39 -8.63 -5.78
C THR A 141 3.59 -8.40 -7.07
N TYR A 142 3.76 -7.26 -7.72
CA TYR A 142 3.17 -6.96 -9.03
C TYR A 142 3.63 -7.97 -10.09
N HIS A 143 4.94 -8.17 -10.27
CA HIS A 143 5.44 -9.16 -11.23
C HIS A 143 5.14 -10.62 -10.83
N GLY A 144 5.09 -10.92 -9.53
CA GLY A 144 4.68 -12.23 -9.03
C GLY A 144 3.20 -12.56 -9.35
N PHE A 145 2.32 -11.56 -9.35
CA PHE A 145 0.92 -11.73 -9.75
C PHE A 145 0.77 -12.14 -11.23
N TYR A 146 1.60 -11.56 -12.12
CA TYR A 146 1.67 -11.95 -13.54
C TYR A 146 2.49 -13.24 -13.80
N GLY A 147 2.99 -13.91 -12.77
CA GLY A 147 3.73 -15.18 -12.89
C GLY A 147 5.11 -15.07 -13.57
N ARG A 148 5.64 -13.86 -13.78
CA ARG A 148 6.99 -13.67 -14.35
C ARG A 148 8.08 -13.99 -13.30
N PRO A 149 9.23 -14.55 -13.71
CA PRO A 149 10.31 -14.88 -12.77
C PRO A 149 10.93 -13.62 -12.17
N VAL A 150 10.59 -13.34 -10.91
CA VAL A 150 11.05 -12.15 -10.18
C VAL A 150 12.57 -12.21 -9.95
N LYS A 151 13.31 -11.30 -10.57
CA LYS A 151 14.76 -11.15 -10.41
C LYS A 151 15.07 -9.96 -9.48
N PHE A 152 15.99 -10.15 -8.54
CA PHE A 152 16.40 -9.14 -7.56
C PHE A 152 17.00 -7.87 -8.20
N PHE A 153 17.83 -8.02 -9.23
CA PHE A 153 18.55 -6.90 -9.84
C PHE A 153 17.61 -5.90 -10.58
N PRO A 154 16.61 -6.32 -11.37
CA PRO A 154 15.55 -5.44 -11.86
C PRO A 154 14.78 -4.69 -10.76
N ALA A 155 14.45 -5.35 -9.64
CA ALA A 155 13.76 -4.69 -8.53
C ALA A 155 14.61 -3.56 -7.90
N MET A 156 15.90 -3.80 -7.70
CA MET A 156 16.86 -2.76 -7.26
C MET A 156 17.03 -1.63 -8.27
N LYS A 157 17.00 -1.93 -9.58
CA LYS A 157 17.06 -0.90 -10.62
C LYS A 157 15.77 -0.06 -10.66
N SER A 158 14.61 -0.70 -10.51
CA SER A 158 13.30 -0.02 -10.43
C SER A 158 13.21 0.93 -9.24
N LEU A 159 13.79 0.56 -8.08
CA LEU A 159 13.88 1.44 -6.89
C LEU A 159 14.48 2.80 -7.23
N ILE A 160 15.58 2.88 -8.00
CA ILE A 160 16.23 4.15 -8.33
C ILE A 160 15.31 5.07 -9.15
N PHE A 161 14.56 4.52 -10.09
CA PHE A 161 13.59 5.28 -10.90
C PHE A 161 12.31 5.64 -10.12
N SER A 162 11.89 4.79 -9.18
CA SER A 162 10.67 5.00 -8.38
C SER A 162 10.90 5.85 -7.12
N PHE A 163 12.13 6.00 -6.64
CA PHE A 163 12.45 6.71 -5.39
C PHE A 163 12.01 8.18 -5.42
N PHE A 164 12.42 8.96 -6.41
CA PHE A 164 12.01 10.38 -6.54
C PHE A 164 10.49 10.57 -6.66
N PRO A 165 9.76 9.81 -7.50
CA PRO A 165 8.29 9.79 -7.49
C PRO A 165 7.69 9.53 -6.09
N LEU A 166 8.21 8.52 -5.38
CA LEU A 166 7.67 8.06 -4.10
C LEU A 166 7.95 9.05 -2.96
N VAL A 167 9.13 9.68 -2.97
CA VAL A 167 9.46 10.82 -2.10
C VAL A 167 8.49 11.98 -2.38
N SER A 168 8.30 12.37 -3.64
CA SER A 168 7.40 13.47 -4.01
C SER A 168 5.96 13.23 -3.55
N THR A 169 5.42 12.03 -3.78
CA THR A 169 4.04 11.68 -3.38
C THR A 169 3.87 11.57 -1.86
N THR A 170 4.86 11.03 -1.14
CA THR A 170 4.78 10.97 0.33
C THR A 170 4.94 12.34 0.98
N ILE A 171 5.80 13.22 0.46
CA ILE A 171 5.85 14.64 0.88
C ILE A 171 4.50 15.32 0.61
N ALA A 172 3.91 15.15 -0.58
CA ALA A 172 2.61 15.72 -0.92
C ALA A 172 1.50 15.22 0.03
N ALA A 173 1.47 13.93 0.37
CA ALA A 173 0.53 13.37 1.34
C ALA A 173 0.73 13.96 2.73
N GLN A 174 1.97 14.01 3.23
CA GLN A 174 2.29 14.55 4.55
C GLN A 174 1.96 16.05 4.65
N LEU A 175 2.17 16.83 3.59
CA LEU A 175 1.77 18.23 3.53
C LEU A 175 0.24 18.39 3.69
N ILE A 176 -0.57 17.59 3.00
CA ILE A 176 -2.03 17.68 3.16
C ILE A 176 -2.47 17.21 4.55
N LEU A 177 -1.93 16.11 5.07
CA LEU A 177 -2.26 15.63 6.42
C LEU A 177 -1.88 16.68 7.50
N SER A 178 -0.73 17.33 7.34
CA SER A 178 -0.29 18.44 8.20
C SER A 178 -1.22 19.65 8.11
N LEU A 179 -1.66 20.04 6.91
CA LEU A 179 -2.62 21.14 6.72
C LEU A 179 -4.00 20.83 7.33
N VAL A 180 -4.47 19.59 7.21
CA VAL A 180 -5.71 19.13 7.89
C VAL A 180 -5.53 19.21 9.40
N SER A 181 -4.45 18.66 9.95
CA SER A 181 -4.16 18.71 11.39
C SER A 181 -4.03 20.14 11.91
N LEU A 182 -3.38 21.03 11.15
CA LEU A 182 -3.25 22.44 11.48
C LEU A 182 -4.62 23.14 11.49
N THR A 183 -5.51 22.81 10.55
CA THR A 183 -6.86 23.38 10.50
C THR A 183 -7.69 22.98 11.72
N PHE A 184 -7.65 21.71 12.14
CA PHE A 184 -8.31 21.24 13.37
C PHE A 184 -7.72 21.91 14.62
N LEU A 185 -6.39 22.05 14.71
CA LEU A 185 -5.72 22.73 15.83
C LEU A 185 -6.11 24.21 15.91
N LEU A 186 -6.07 24.94 14.79
CA LEU A 186 -6.45 26.35 14.73
C LEU A 186 -7.93 26.53 15.07
N LEU A 187 -8.82 25.66 14.59
CA LEU A 187 -10.25 25.68 14.92
C LEU A 187 -10.48 25.48 16.43
N PHE A 188 -9.76 24.55 17.06
CA PHE A 188 -9.82 24.34 18.51
C PHE A 188 -9.33 25.57 19.31
N LEU A 189 -8.21 26.16 18.90
CA LEU A 189 -7.68 27.38 19.51
C LEU A 189 -8.63 28.58 19.35
N VAL A 190 -9.28 28.73 18.20
CA VAL A 190 -10.30 29.76 17.96
C VAL A 190 -11.52 29.57 18.87
N ILE A 191 -11.98 28.33 19.08
CA ILE A 191 -13.10 28.05 20.01
C ILE A 191 -12.73 28.48 21.44
N ILE A 192 -11.54 28.16 21.93
CA ILE A 192 -11.05 28.57 23.26
C ILE A 192 -11.00 30.09 23.36
N LYS A 193 -10.34 30.77 22.40
CA LYS A 193 -10.17 32.23 22.43
C LYS A 193 -11.50 32.98 22.26
N MET A 194 -12.45 32.43 21.51
CA MET A 194 -13.80 32.96 21.40
C MET A 194 -14.56 32.84 22.73
N GLY A 195 -14.41 31.73 23.46
CA GLY A 195 -14.98 31.55 24.79
C GLY A 195 -14.45 32.58 25.80
N GLU A 196 -13.12 32.75 25.87
CA GLU A 196 -12.49 33.77 26.73
C GLU A 196 -12.96 35.19 26.38
N ASN A 197 -13.03 35.53 25.08
CA ASN A 197 -13.46 36.86 24.62
C ASN A 197 -14.95 37.17 24.89
N LEU A 198 -15.78 36.14 25.10
CA LEU A 198 -17.17 36.28 25.54
C LEU A 198 -17.31 36.41 27.07
N GLY A 199 -16.19 36.44 27.80
CA GLY A 199 -16.16 36.57 29.26
C GLY A 199 -16.36 35.25 30.02
N PHE A 200 -16.33 34.10 29.35
CA PHE A 200 -16.35 32.81 30.02
C PHE A 200 -14.98 32.49 30.61
N VAL A 201 -14.93 32.26 31.92
CA VAL A 201 -13.74 31.70 32.59
C VAL A 201 -13.64 30.23 32.21
N ILE A 202 -12.67 29.89 31.37
CA ILE A 202 -12.41 28.51 30.97
C ILE A 202 -11.60 27.83 32.08
N ASP A 203 -12.26 26.93 32.80
CA ASP A 203 -11.60 25.99 33.69
C ASP A 203 -11.07 24.81 32.86
N TYR A 204 -9.75 24.70 32.79
CA TYR A 204 -9.03 23.70 32.01
C TYR A 204 -9.07 22.30 32.65
N ASP A 205 -9.35 22.18 33.95
CA ASP A 205 -9.53 20.89 34.65
C ASP A 205 -11.00 20.41 34.57
N SER A 206 -11.89 21.23 34.00
CA SER A 206 -13.29 20.88 33.85
C SER A 206 -13.50 19.69 32.92
N ASN A 207 -14.34 18.75 33.34
CA ASN A 207 -14.73 17.58 32.54
C ASN A 207 -15.34 17.98 31.17
N TYR A 208 -15.94 19.18 31.06
CA TYR A 208 -16.44 19.72 29.79
C TYR A 208 -15.30 20.10 28.83
N PHE A 209 -14.21 20.69 29.32
CA PHE A 209 -13.03 21.01 28.52
C PHE A 209 -12.36 19.72 28.02
N MET A 210 -12.17 18.74 28.91
CA MET A 210 -11.64 17.43 28.57
C MET A 210 -12.50 16.69 27.54
N THR A 211 -13.83 16.73 27.69
CA THR A 211 -14.76 16.14 26.71
C THR A 211 -14.66 16.82 25.35
N SER A 212 -14.56 18.16 25.31
CA SER A 212 -14.38 18.92 24.06
C SER A 212 -13.06 18.58 23.35
N PHE A 213 -11.96 18.50 24.11
CA PHE A 213 -10.65 18.10 23.61
C PHE A 213 -10.67 16.67 23.03
N VAL A 214 -11.26 15.71 23.75
CA VAL A 214 -11.41 14.32 23.29
C VAL A 214 -12.27 14.23 22.03
N LEU A 215 -13.39 14.96 21.96
CA LEU A 215 -14.26 15.01 20.79
C LEU A 215 -13.54 15.59 19.56
N MET A 216 -12.77 16.66 19.74
CA MET A 216 -11.95 17.27 18.69
C MET A 216 -10.85 16.32 18.21
N GLY A 217 -10.15 15.67 19.14
CA GLY A 217 -9.13 14.67 18.85
C GLY A 217 -9.69 13.46 18.09
N ALA A 218 -10.89 13.00 18.46
CA ALA A 218 -11.61 11.95 17.73
C ALA A 218 -11.99 12.39 16.31
N ALA A 219 -12.51 13.61 16.13
CA ALA A 219 -12.85 14.15 14.82
C ALA A 219 -11.62 14.28 13.90
N LEU A 220 -10.48 14.71 14.44
CA LEU A 220 -9.20 14.70 13.73
C LEU A 220 -8.77 13.28 13.37
N ALA A 221 -8.82 12.33 14.31
CA ALA A 221 -8.45 10.94 14.07
C ALA A 221 -9.32 10.28 12.97
N PHE A 222 -10.64 10.46 13.00
CA PHE A 222 -11.53 10.00 11.92
C PHE A 222 -11.18 10.64 10.57
N SER A 223 -10.84 11.93 10.55
CA SER A 223 -10.43 12.63 9.33
C SER A 223 -9.13 12.05 8.76
N LEU A 224 -8.12 11.83 9.62
CA LEU A 224 -6.85 11.22 9.23
C LEU A 224 -7.03 9.78 8.71
N ILE A 225 -7.85 8.96 9.40
CA ILE A 225 -8.19 7.60 8.94
C ILE A 225 -8.89 7.66 7.57
N TYR A 226 -9.81 8.60 7.35
CA TYR A 226 -10.47 8.77 6.05
C TYR A 226 -9.48 9.09 4.92
N PHE A 227 -8.53 10.00 5.12
CA PHE A 227 -7.47 10.25 4.13
C PHE A 227 -6.57 9.03 3.92
N GLN A 228 -6.15 8.37 5.01
CA GLN A 228 -5.29 7.19 4.98
C GLN A 228 -5.93 6.01 4.22
N VAL A 229 -7.24 5.79 4.36
CA VAL A 229 -7.97 4.74 3.60
C VAL A 229 -8.01 5.07 2.11
N ASN A 230 -8.33 6.31 1.73
CA ASN A 230 -8.36 6.71 0.32
C ASN A 230 -6.97 6.74 -0.33
N TRP A 231 -5.89 6.95 0.45
CA TRP A 231 -4.50 7.01 -0.04
C TRP A 231 -3.67 5.75 0.26
N SER A 232 -4.27 4.70 0.83
CA SER A 232 -3.61 3.42 1.14
C SER A 232 -2.86 2.81 -0.05
N LEU A 233 -3.38 2.99 -1.27
CA LEU A 233 -2.78 2.51 -2.51
C LEU A 233 -1.85 3.52 -3.19
N ALA A 234 -1.73 4.76 -2.71
CA ALA A 234 -0.98 5.80 -3.41
C ALA A 234 0.49 5.44 -3.62
N CYS A 235 1.13 4.83 -2.61
CA CYS A 235 2.51 4.34 -2.74
C CYS A 235 2.63 3.18 -3.75
N VAL A 236 1.59 2.35 -3.89
CA VAL A 236 1.56 1.26 -4.88
C VAL A 236 1.34 1.82 -6.29
N VAL A 237 0.44 2.79 -6.45
CA VAL A 237 0.18 3.50 -7.71
C VAL A 237 1.45 4.18 -8.24
N VAL A 238 2.26 4.80 -7.38
CA VAL A 238 3.55 5.39 -7.77
C VAL A 238 4.49 4.35 -8.39
N VAL A 239 4.61 3.17 -7.77
CA VAL A 239 5.52 2.10 -8.22
C VAL A 239 4.99 1.42 -9.49
N ALA A 240 3.68 1.23 -9.61
CA ALA A 240 3.06 0.52 -10.72
C ALA A 240 2.78 1.40 -11.96
N GLU A 241 2.28 2.62 -11.77
CA GLU A 241 1.94 3.55 -12.87
C GLU A 241 3.08 4.55 -13.17
N SER A 242 4.16 4.56 -12.38
CA SER A 242 5.29 5.50 -12.53
C SER A 242 4.87 6.99 -12.49
N LYS A 243 3.87 7.31 -11.66
CA LYS A 243 3.28 8.65 -11.48
C LYS A 243 3.84 9.37 -10.26
N TRP A 244 3.77 10.71 -10.25
CA TRP A 244 4.54 11.58 -9.35
C TRP A 244 3.63 12.62 -8.66
N GLY A 245 4.01 13.08 -7.46
CA GLY A 245 3.33 14.20 -6.78
C GLY A 245 1.90 13.88 -6.33
N PHE A 246 0.94 14.74 -6.71
CA PHE A 246 -0.46 14.64 -6.29
C PHE A 246 -1.31 13.66 -7.12
N GLU A 247 -0.92 13.37 -8.37
CA GLU A 247 -1.72 12.49 -9.26
C GLU A 247 -1.95 11.08 -8.67
N PRO A 248 -0.95 10.40 -8.06
CA PRO A 248 -1.15 9.11 -7.39
C PRO A 248 -2.16 9.14 -6.23
N LEU A 249 -2.29 10.28 -5.53
CA LEU A 249 -3.22 10.42 -4.39
C LEU A 249 -4.68 10.47 -4.89
N TRP A 250 -4.93 11.23 -5.95
CA TRP A 250 -6.26 11.27 -6.59
C TRP A 250 -6.61 9.92 -7.23
N ARG A 251 -5.64 9.31 -7.93
CA ARG A 251 -5.76 7.99 -8.55
C ARG A 251 -6.04 6.89 -7.53
N SER A 252 -5.38 6.90 -6.36
CA SER A 252 -5.67 6.00 -5.24
C SER A 252 -7.11 6.17 -4.74
N SER A 253 -7.57 7.42 -4.55
CA SER A 253 -8.93 7.71 -4.09
C SER A 253 -10.01 7.19 -5.05
N TYR A 254 -9.73 7.25 -6.36
CA TYR A 254 -10.55 6.63 -7.40
C TYR A 254 -10.54 5.09 -7.30
N LEU A 255 -9.37 4.45 -7.29
CA LEU A 255 -9.24 2.99 -7.27
C LEU A 255 -9.81 2.33 -6.00
N VAL A 256 -9.72 3.00 -4.84
CA VAL A 256 -10.29 2.49 -3.58
C VAL A 256 -11.83 2.63 -3.54
N LYS A 257 -12.43 3.44 -4.42
CA LYS A 257 -13.90 3.59 -4.53
C LYS A 257 -14.53 2.24 -4.90
N GLY A 258 -15.45 1.76 -4.07
CA GLY A 258 -16.03 0.41 -4.15
C GLY A 258 -15.39 -0.61 -3.20
N MET A 259 -14.11 -0.47 -2.83
CA MET A 259 -13.40 -1.38 -1.90
C MET A 259 -12.94 -0.72 -0.59
N ARG A 260 -13.45 0.48 -0.27
CA ARG A 260 -13.15 1.26 0.96
C ARG A 260 -13.22 0.43 2.25
N SER A 261 -14.19 -0.46 2.39
CA SER A 261 -14.33 -1.32 3.58
C SER A 261 -13.16 -2.31 3.72
N VAL A 262 -12.70 -2.91 2.61
CA VAL A 262 -11.55 -3.84 2.61
C VAL A 262 -10.25 -3.08 2.90
N SER A 263 -10.06 -1.91 2.29
CA SER A 263 -8.93 -1.02 2.57
C SER A 263 -8.89 -0.59 4.03
N LEU A 264 -10.01 -0.13 4.60
CA LEU A 264 -10.14 0.23 6.01
C LEU A 264 -9.89 -0.97 6.94
N SER A 265 -10.39 -2.15 6.59
CA SER A 265 -10.20 -3.35 7.41
C SER A 265 -8.75 -3.85 7.38
N LEU A 266 -8.04 -3.75 6.24
CA LEU A 266 -6.60 -3.99 6.16
C LEU A 266 -5.79 -2.95 6.96
N LEU A 267 -6.14 -1.66 6.85
CA LEU A 267 -5.50 -0.58 7.59
C LEU A 267 -5.64 -0.78 9.11
N LEU A 268 -6.85 -1.12 9.59
CA LEU A 268 -7.09 -1.41 11.00
C LEU A 268 -6.38 -2.70 11.44
N LEU A 269 -6.45 -3.78 10.67
CA LEU A 269 -5.82 -5.05 11.02
C LEU A 269 -4.30 -4.91 11.17
N PHE A 270 -3.62 -4.40 10.14
CA PHE A 270 -2.17 -4.23 10.20
C PHE A 270 -1.77 -3.08 11.13
N GLY A 271 -2.54 -1.99 11.19
CA GLY A 271 -2.28 -0.86 12.08
C GLY A 271 -2.35 -1.25 13.56
N ILE A 272 -3.39 -1.99 13.96
CA ILE A 272 -3.53 -2.49 15.33
C ILE A 272 -2.43 -3.52 15.64
N LEU A 273 -2.17 -4.48 14.76
CA LEU A 273 -1.14 -5.50 15.00
C LEU A 273 0.27 -4.89 15.11
N ILE A 274 0.64 -4.00 14.20
CA ILE A 274 1.95 -3.31 14.23
C ILE A 274 2.04 -2.39 15.44
N GLY A 275 1.01 -1.58 15.70
CA GLY A 275 0.98 -0.64 16.81
C GLY A 275 1.06 -1.33 18.18
N PHE A 276 0.26 -2.39 18.38
CA PHE A 276 0.31 -3.22 19.59
C PHE A 276 1.67 -3.90 19.77
N TRP A 277 2.26 -4.42 18.69
CA TRP A 277 3.57 -5.06 18.75
C TRP A 277 4.70 -4.10 19.11
N VAL A 278 4.71 -2.90 18.50
CA VAL A 278 5.66 -1.83 18.83
C VAL A 278 5.45 -1.35 20.27
N TRP A 279 4.20 -1.21 20.72
CA TRP A 279 3.85 -0.83 22.09
C TRP A 279 4.39 -1.84 23.11
N MET A 280 4.15 -3.14 22.93
CA MET A 280 4.69 -4.19 23.82
C MET A 280 6.21 -4.09 23.92
N ASN A 281 6.90 -4.13 22.77
CA ASN A 281 8.36 -4.09 22.74
C ASN A 281 8.92 -2.82 23.39
N SER A 282 8.29 -1.65 23.19
CA SER A 282 8.75 -0.39 23.77
C SER A 282 8.63 -0.36 25.29
N ASN A 283 7.56 -0.91 25.87
CA ASN A 283 7.37 -0.94 27.32
C ASN A 283 8.34 -1.92 28.00
N ASP A 284 8.48 -3.13 27.46
CA ASP A 284 9.42 -4.13 27.98
C ASP A 284 10.87 -3.61 27.92
N VAL A 285 11.24 -2.96 26.81
CA VAL A 285 12.57 -2.33 26.63
C VAL A 285 12.83 -1.21 27.64
N MET A 286 11.81 -0.42 28.03
CA MET A 286 11.94 0.62 29.04
C MET A 286 12.12 0.08 30.48
N HIS A 287 11.82 -1.20 30.72
CA HIS A 287 12.05 -1.84 32.03
C HIS A 287 13.46 -2.42 32.20
N PHE A 288 14.22 -2.61 31.11
CA PHE A 288 15.63 -2.99 31.21
C PHE A 288 16.50 -1.75 31.43
N ASP A 289 17.27 -1.73 32.52
CA ASP A 289 18.18 -0.61 32.80
C ASP A 289 19.21 -0.49 31.66
N ALA A 290 19.28 0.67 31.00
CA ALA A 290 19.92 0.81 29.69
C ALA A 290 21.44 0.55 29.68
N VAL A 291 22.09 0.48 30.84
CA VAL A 291 23.53 0.23 30.98
C VAL A 291 23.84 -1.27 31.09
N ASP A 292 23.10 -2.01 31.92
CA ASP A 292 23.32 -3.46 32.14
C ASP A 292 22.39 -4.35 31.30
N GLY A 293 21.19 -3.86 30.97
CA GLY A 293 20.15 -4.57 30.25
C GLY A 293 20.52 -4.96 28.81
N TRP A 294 21.37 -4.16 28.14
CA TRP A 294 21.87 -4.47 26.79
C TRP A 294 22.71 -5.75 26.73
N LYS A 295 23.35 -6.13 27.85
CA LYS A 295 24.12 -7.38 27.97
C LYS A 295 23.25 -8.55 28.42
N SER A 296 21.98 -8.31 28.75
CA SER A 296 21.07 -9.37 29.19
C SER A 296 20.62 -10.23 27.99
N TRP A 297 20.74 -11.53 28.16
CA TRP A 297 20.20 -12.55 27.25
C TRP A 297 18.72 -12.33 26.86
N PRO A 298 17.78 -12.02 27.80
CA PRO A 298 16.38 -11.78 27.43
C PRO A 298 16.19 -10.56 26.51
N PHE A 299 16.91 -9.46 26.72
CA PHE A 299 16.83 -8.28 25.85
C PHE A 299 17.25 -8.61 24.41
N GLY A 300 18.36 -9.33 24.24
CA GLY A 300 18.82 -9.79 22.93
C GLY A 300 17.80 -10.67 22.21
N LEU A 301 17.21 -11.65 22.92
CA LEU A 301 16.14 -12.50 22.37
C LEU A 301 14.89 -11.71 22.01
N GLN A 302 14.46 -10.78 22.88
CA GLN A 302 13.27 -9.96 22.66
C GLN A 302 13.44 -9.08 21.41
N VAL A 303 14.60 -8.43 21.25
CA VAL A 303 14.89 -7.62 20.05
C VAL A 303 14.87 -8.51 18.79
N VAL A 304 15.45 -9.71 18.81
CA VAL A 304 15.44 -10.62 17.65
C VAL A 304 14.01 -11.09 17.30
N ILE A 305 13.21 -11.48 18.29
CA ILE A 305 11.82 -11.91 18.09
C ILE A 305 10.95 -10.73 17.63
N GLY A 306 11.08 -9.59 18.29
CA GLY A 306 10.39 -8.34 17.98
C GLY A 306 10.62 -7.88 16.54
N THR A 307 11.89 -7.81 16.13
CA THR A 307 12.28 -7.39 14.78
C THR A 307 11.87 -8.39 13.71
N SER A 308 11.96 -9.70 13.99
CA SER A 308 11.51 -10.75 13.09
C SER A 308 9.99 -10.65 12.83
N LEU A 309 9.17 -10.55 13.87
CA LEU A 309 7.72 -10.47 13.69
C LEU A 309 7.28 -9.14 13.04
N LEU A 310 7.89 -8.02 13.42
CA LEU A 310 7.63 -6.72 12.78
C LEU A 310 7.98 -6.73 11.29
N THR A 311 9.11 -7.36 10.93
CA THR A 311 9.51 -7.56 9.52
C THR A 311 8.45 -8.33 8.75
N VAL A 312 7.92 -9.43 9.30
CA VAL A 312 6.87 -10.23 8.67
C VAL A 312 5.55 -9.44 8.55
N LEU A 313 5.15 -8.69 9.57
CA LEU A 313 3.95 -7.85 9.55
C LEU A 313 4.03 -6.75 8.47
N LEU A 314 5.18 -6.07 8.35
CA LEU A 314 5.40 -5.03 7.34
C LEU A 314 5.42 -5.60 5.91
N LEU A 315 6.03 -6.78 5.72
CA LEU A 315 6.01 -7.50 4.45
C LEU A 315 4.57 -7.85 4.02
N GLN A 316 3.80 -8.46 4.93
CA GLN A 316 2.41 -8.85 4.65
C GLN A 316 1.50 -7.63 4.43
N ASN A 317 1.70 -6.54 5.16
CA ASN A 317 0.97 -5.29 4.95
C ASN A 317 1.23 -4.71 3.55
N THR A 318 2.49 -4.61 3.13
CA THR A 318 2.84 -4.08 1.80
C THR A 318 2.29 -5.00 0.69
N ALA A 319 2.50 -6.31 0.81
CA ALA A 319 2.00 -7.28 -0.17
C ALA A 319 0.47 -7.28 -0.27
N ALA A 320 -0.25 -7.19 0.85
CA ALA A 320 -1.72 -7.11 0.87
C ALA A 320 -2.25 -5.82 0.21
N ASN A 321 -1.57 -4.68 0.39
CA ASN A 321 -1.92 -3.44 -0.31
C ASN A 321 -1.64 -3.54 -1.82
N THR A 322 -0.55 -4.19 -2.25
CA THR A 322 -0.30 -4.44 -3.68
C THR A 322 -1.36 -5.36 -4.29
N VAL A 323 -1.75 -6.43 -3.60
CA VAL A 323 -2.83 -7.33 -4.07
C VAL A 323 -4.19 -6.64 -4.08
N LEU A 324 -4.49 -5.80 -3.09
CA LEU A 324 -5.69 -4.95 -3.08
C LEU A 324 -5.72 -4.03 -4.31
N TYR A 325 -4.60 -3.40 -4.66
CA TYR A 325 -4.49 -2.58 -5.88
C TYR A 325 -4.82 -3.36 -7.16
N MET A 326 -4.31 -4.59 -7.31
CA MET A 326 -4.65 -5.44 -8.47
C MET A 326 -6.16 -5.75 -8.52
N TYR A 327 -6.78 -6.04 -7.38
CA TYR A 327 -8.22 -6.25 -7.31
C TYR A 327 -9.04 -4.97 -7.56
N CYS A 328 -8.58 -3.81 -7.10
CA CYS A 328 -9.19 -2.51 -7.41
C CYS A 328 -9.14 -2.20 -8.92
N LYS A 329 -8.00 -2.48 -9.58
CA LYS A 329 -7.88 -2.37 -11.05
C LYS A 329 -8.77 -3.37 -11.79
N ALA A 330 -8.94 -4.59 -11.26
CA ALA A 330 -9.87 -5.57 -11.82
C ALA A 330 -11.33 -5.11 -11.74
N LEU A 331 -11.73 -4.54 -10.60
CA LEU A 331 -13.08 -4.03 -10.36
C LEU A 331 -13.47 -2.90 -11.31
N HIS A 332 -12.52 -2.04 -11.69
CA HIS A 332 -12.72 -0.95 -12.64
C HIS A 332 -12.58 -1.38 -14.12
N GLY A 333 -12.33 -2.66 -14.41
CA GLY A 333 -12.16 -3.20 -15.77
C GLY A 333 -10.80 -2.88 -16.42
N GLU A 334 -10.02 -1.98 -15.85
CA GLU A 334 -8.71 -1.56 -16.37
C GLU A 334 -7.71 -2.72 -16.44
N LEU A 335 -7.76 -3.67 -15.49
CA LEU A 335 -6.85 -4.81 -15.47
C LEU A 335 -6.98 -5.71 -16.71
N ALA A 336 -8.18 -5.84 -17.28
CA ALA A 336 -8.38 -6.68 -18.47
C ALA A 336 -7.69 -6.07 -19.71
N ILE A 337 -7.69 -4.75 -19.81
CA ILE A 337 -7.02 -4.01 -20.89
C ILE A 337 -5.50 -4.10 -20.71
N GLU A 338 -5.02 -3.89 -19.48
CA GLU A 338 -3.59 -3.95 -19.15
C GLU A 338 -3.02 -5.37 -19.32
N ILE A 339 -3.77 -6.41 -18.96
CA ILE A 339 -3.42 -7.81 -19.28
C ILE A 339 -3.26 -7.98 -20.80
N VAL A 340 -4.24 -7.54 -21.59
CA VAL A 340 -4.17 -7.66 -23.06
C VAL A 340 -2.98 -6.90 -23.64
N GLU A 341 -2.68 -5.69 -23.16
CA GLU A 341 -1.55 -4.89 -23.64
C GLU A 341 -0.19 -5.46 -23.20
N GLU A 342 -0.07 -5.91 -21.95
CA GLU A 342 1.17 -6.50 -21.40
C GLU A 342 1.51 -7.82 -22.12
N PHE A 343 0.51 -8.66 -22.42
CA PHE A 343 0.71 -9.83 -23.29
C PHE A 343 0.97 -9.43 -24.75
N ALA A 344 0.27 -8.43 -25.31
CA ALA A 344 0.48 -7.97 -26.68
C ALA A 344 1.89 -7.38 -26.91
N ARG A 345 2.49 -6.72 -25.91
CA ARG A 345 3.90 -6.28 -25.97
C ARG A 345 4.90 -7.44 -25.95
N GLU A 346 4.52 -8.59 -25.39
CA GLU A 346 5.34 -9.81 -25.38
C GLU A 346 5.12 -10.65 -26.66
N TYR A 347 3.97 -10.49 -27.33
CA TYR A 347 3.76 -10.88 -28.73
C TYR A 347 4.39 -9.87 -29.70
N VAL A 348 5.71 -9.96 -29.88
CA VAL A 348 6.38 -9.34 -31.04
C VAL A 348 5.64 -9.76 -32.31
N SER A 349 5.08 -8.79 -33.04
CA SER A 349 4.49 -9.01 -34.35
C SER A 349 5.58 -9.54 -35.30
N LEU A 350 5.51 -10.82 -35.63
CA LEU A 350 6.42 -11.44 -36.59
C LEU A 350 6.26 -10.73 -37.94
N PRO A 351 7.34 -10.31 -38.63
CA PRO A 351 7.27 -9.56 -39.90
C PRO A 351 6.80 -10.40 -41.12
N PHE A 352 6.02 -11.46 -40.90
CA PHE A 352 5.88 -12.58 -41.83
C PHE A 352 4.44 -12.89 -42.26
N ASP A 353 3.51 -11.93 -42.19
CA ASP A 353 2.18 -12.12 -42.78
C ASP A 353 1.58 -10.90 -43.51
N ASP A 354 2.44 -10.00 -44.01
CA ASP A 354 2.07 -9.13 -45.12
C ASP A 354 2.29 -9.87 -46.45
N GLY A 355 1.34 -10.76 -46.79
CA GLY A 355 1.12 -11.13 -48.19
C GLY A 355 1.31 -12.60 -48.62
N LYS A 356 0.93 -13.60 -47.80
CA LYS A 356 0.75 -14.98 -48.32
C LYS A 356 -0.65 -15.55 -48.11
N ILE A 357 -1.30 -15.77 -49.25
CA ILE A 357 -2.61 -16.41 -49.43
C ILE A 357 -2.61 -17.79 -48.71
N PRO A 358 -3.68 -18.17 -48.00
CA PRO A 358 -3.74 -19.44 -47.30
C PRO A 358 -3.69 -20.64 -48.27
N HIS A 359 -2.57 -21.35 -48.27
CA HIS A 359 -2.43 -22.62 -48.97
C HIS A 359 -3.21 -23.72 -48.24
N VAL A 360 -4.38 -24.08 -48.78
CA VAL A 360 -5.12 -25.26 -48.38
C VAL A 360 -4.35 -26.51 -48.82
N VAL A 361 -3.70 -27.19 -47.87
CA VAL A 361 -3.11 -28.51 -48.10
C VAL A 361 -4.17 -29.57 -47.80
N SER A 362 -4.77 -30.12 -48.86
CA SER A 362 -5.61 -31.32 -48.73
C SER A 362 -4.73 -32.57 -48.69
N VAL A 363 -4.75 -33.27 -47.56
CA VAL A 363 -4.08 -34.57 -47.43
C VAL A 363 -5.07 -35.66 -47.85
N VAL A 364 -4.83 -36.29 -48.99
CA VAL A 364 -5.56 -37.49 -49.43
C VAL A 364 -4.93 -38.71 -48.75
N PRO A 365 -5.69 -39.51 -47.98
CA PRO A 365 -5.19 -40.78 -47.46
C PRO A 365 -5.13 -41.83 -48.57
N ALA A 366 -4.08 -42.65 -48.55
CA ALA A 366 -3.93 -43.85 -49.39
C ALA A 366 -4.46 -45.09 -48.65
#